data_AF-A0A843G0N0-F1
#
_entry.id   AF-A0A843G0N0-F1
#
_cell.length_a   1.000
_cell.length_b   1.000
_cell.length_c   1.000
_cell.angle_alpha   90.00
_cell.angle_beta   90.00
_cell.angle_gamma   90.00
#
_symmetry.space_group_name_H-M   'P 1'
#
loop_
_entity.id
_entity.type
_entity.pdbx_description
1 polymer ?
#
loop_
_entity_poly.entity_id
_entity_poly.type
_entity_poly.pdbx_seq_one_letter_code
_entity_poly.pdbx_strand_id
1 'polypeptide(L)'
;MNELLIRNAYVIDPVNGVNGEIRDIAVKDGKIVESVGSRAVVVDAKGQLTLPGGIDSHTHICGTKVNFGRYMSPEDMRAGRGRAQPHMHAVSGYSVPTVYANNYRYSAMGYTTILEGAMAPMEARHTHEEFRHMTLHDTMANTLFDGNWSVMEAIADADLKKAAAVVAWTLSAVKGFGLKLTNPGGSEMWGFGKNVSCIHQKVDHFGVTPAEIIEYMIRANELLKLPHSVHLHCNNLGKPGNYKCTLETMNRTPDLNDKRQSLYLTHVQFHSYGGSKWSDLCSKSDDIAWMVNRKPQVAIDMGQVMFGKTTTMTADGPMEFNLYRMYHNKWSNHDVELETASGIIPVFYSRKNLVNSIMWAIGLELALQVKSPWQCMLTTDSPNGAPFVKYPEIAALLMSRKYRDEELSRTHPDTEKRTLLHSLDRELDWYDIAVMTRSAQAKALGVTGLG
;
A
#
# COMPACT_ATOMS: atom_id res chain seq x y z
N MET A 1 18.26 12.49 30.36
CA MET A 1 18.22 13.18 29.06
C MET A 1 19.06 12.35 28.12
N ASN A 2 18.43 11.79 27.09
CA ASN A 2 19.13 11.02 26.08
C ASN A 2 19.47 11.98 24.95
N GLU A 3 20.75 12.36 24.87
CA GLU A 3 21.28 13.22 23.81
C GLU A 3 22.16 12.38 22.88
N LEU A 4 21.95 12.52 21.57
CA LEU A 4 22.67 11.85 20.50
C LEU A 4 23.13 12.90 19.48
N LEU A 5 24.36 12.76 18.98
CA LEU A 5 24.90 13.55 17.89
C LEU A 5 25.37 12.60 16.78
N ILE A 6 24.68 12.61 15.65
CA ILE A 6 25.06 11.89 14.45
C ILE A 6 25.98 12.82 13.65
N ARG A 7 27.27 12.50 13.57
CA ARG A 7 28.28 13.34 12.91
C ARG A 7 28.54 12.93 11.47
N ASN A 8 28.93 13.90 10.64
CA ASN A 8 29.37 13.67 9.26
C ASN A 8 28.34 12.92 8.39
N ALA A 9 27.05 13.09 8.67
CA ALA A 9 25.98 12.37 8.00
C ALA A 9 25.79 12.90 6.57
N TYR A 10 25.70 12.02 5.57
CA TYR A 10 25.29 12.40 4.22
C TYR A 10 23.77 12.40 4.14
N VAL A 11 23.17 13.59 4.31
CA VAL A 11 21.73 13.75 4.55
C VAL A 11 20.98 13.92 3.24
N ILE A 12 19.93 13.14 3.04
CA ILE A 12 18.87 13.39 2.05
C ILE A 12 17.54 13.51 2.80
N ASP A 13 16.96 14.71 2.75
CA ASP A 13 15.68 15.05 3.37
C ASP A 13 14.86 15.89 2.38
N PRO A 14 14.05 15.22 1.54
CA PRO A 14 13.27 15.89 0.50
C PRO A 14 12.20 16.87 1.01
N VAL A 15 11.68 16.68 2.23
CA VAL A 15 10.70 17.62 2.82
C VAL A 15 11.35 18.97 3.09
N ASN A 16 12.60 18.96 3.55
CA ASN A 16 13.39 20.16 3.84
C ASN A 16 14.30 20.59 2.68
N GLY A 17 14.20 19.95 1.51
CA GLY A 17 14.98 20.30 0.32
C GLY A 17 16.48 19.98 0.40
N VAL A 18 16.88 19.07 1.31
CA VAL A 18 18.28 18.65 1.46
C VAL A 18 18.56 17.45 0.55
N ASN A 19 19.55 17.55 -0.32
CA ASN A 19 19.90 16.50 -1.28
C ASN A 19 21.41 16.22 -1.28
N GLY A 20 21.89 15.48 -0.29
CA GLY A 20 23.27 14.97 -0.25
C GLY A 20 24.27 15.90 0.41
N GLU A 21 23.87 16.59 1.47
CA GLU A 21 24.76 17.47 2.22
C GLU A 21 25.39 16.75 3.43
N ILE A 22 26.68 17.00 3.69
CA ILE A 22 27.34 16.51 4.89
C ILE A 22 27.01 17.45 6.06
N ARG A 23 26.25 16.95 7.04
CA ARG A 23 25.81 17.73 8.21
C ARG A 23 25.77 16.87 9.47
N ASP A 24 25.82 17.52 10.62
CA ASP A 24 25.57 16.86 11.90
C ASP A 24 24.07 16.93 12.23
N ILE A 25 23.52 15.86 12.82
CA ILE A 25 22.14 15.80 13.29
C ILE A 25 22.14 15.61 14.81
N ALA A 26 21.58 16.57 15.53
CA ALA A 26 21.46 16.52 16.97
C ALA A 26 20.05 16.03 17.36
N VAL A 27 19.99 15.09 18.30
CA VAL A 27 18.76 14.48 18.79
C VAL A 27 18.73 14.56 20.31
N LYS A 28 17.61 15.05 20.87
CA LYS A 28 17.39 15.14 22.32
C LYS A 28 16.00 14.65 22.67
N ASP A 29 15.95 13.68 23.58
CA ASP A 29 14.71 13.12 24.14
C ASP A 29 13.69 12.72 23.04
N GLY A 30 14.20 12.10 21.97
CA GLY A 30 13.41 11.57 20.86
C GLY A 30 13.07 12.56 19.75
N LYS A 31 13.57 13.81 19.81
CA LYS A 31 13.32 14.84 18.79
C LYS A 31 14.62 15.35 18.17
N ILE A 32 14.57 15.70 16.89
CA ILE A 32 15.66 16.43 16.21
C ILE A 32 15.68 17.87 16.76
N VAL A 33 16.86 18.36 17.14
CA VAL A 33 17.07 19.68 17.75
C VAL A 33 18.26 20.40 17.11
N GLU A 34 18.39 21.70 17.32
CA GLU A 34 19.49 22.49 16.75
C GLU A 34 20.87 22.09 17.29
N SER A 35 20.95 21.72 18.57
CA SER A 35 22.21 21.32 19.21
C SER A 35 21.99 20.45 20.45
N VAL A 36 23.04 19.75 20.86
CA VAL A 36 23.11 18.94 22.07
C VAL A 36 24.35 19.28 22.88
N GLY A 37 24.37 18.89 24.16
CA GLY A 37 25.50 19.14 25.04
C GLY A 37 26.74 18.31 24.68
N SER A 38 27.88 18.66 25.27
CA SER A 38 29.16 17.96 25.08
C SER A 38 29.18 16.51 25.57
N ARG A 39 28.14 16.08 26.31
CA ARG A 39 27.97 14.72 26.82
C ARG A 39 27.07 13.85 25.93
N ALA A 40 26.60 14.35 24.80
CA ALA A 40 25.81 13.58 23.86
C ALA A 40 26.59 12.34 23.38
N VAL A 41 25.88 11.21 23.23
CA VAL A 41 26.44 10.02 22.59
C VAL A 41 26.73 10.37 21.14
N VAL A 42 27.94 10.09 20.65
CA VAL A 42 28.32 10.40 19.27
C VAL A 42 28.24 9.14 18.42
N VAL A 43 27.57 9.24 17.27
CA VAL A 43 27.57 8.24 16.21
C VAL A 43 28.21 8.86 14.97
N ASP A 44 29.30 8.27 14.47
CA ASP A 44 29.95 8.75 13.25
C ASP A 44 29.29 8.10 12.01
N ALA A 45 28.66 8.92 11.17
CA ALA A 45 27.98 8.51 9.95
C ALA A 45 28.79 8.86 8.67
N LYS A 46 30.09 9.10 8.80
CA LYS A 46 30.96 9.39 7.65
C LYS A 46 30.86 8.31 6.56
N GLY A 47 30.48 8.74 5.36
CA GLY A 47 30.31 7.86 4.20
C GLY A 47 29.04 7.02 4.22
N GLN A 48 28.12 7.26 5.17
CA GLN A 48 26.84 6.58 5.28
C GLN A 48 25.71 7.50 4.80
N LEU A 49 24.86 6.96 3.93
CA LEU A 49 23.60 7.61 3.55
C LEU A 49 22.70 7.71 4.78
N THR A 50 22.23 8.91 5.09
CA THR A 50 21.38 9.21 6.24
C THR A 50 20.05 9.77 5.76
N LEU A 51 18.97 9.02 6.00
CA LEU A 51 17.61 9.33 5.58
C LEU A 51 16.69 9.44 6.80
N PRO A 52 15.55 10.14 6.70
CA PRO A 52 14.44 9.96 7.62
C PRO A 52 14.01 8.48 7.69
N GLY A 53 13.39 8.11 8.82
CA GLY A 53 12.79 6.79 8.99
C GLY A 53 11.79 6.48 7.86
N GLY A 54 11.86 5.25 7.33
CA GLY A 54 10.95 4.72 6.33
C GLY A 54 9.51 4.77 6.80
N ILE A 55 8.60 5.16 5.91
CA ILE A 55 7.16 5.08 6.11
C ILE A 55 6.65 4.02 5.14
N ASP A 56 5.80 3.12 5.61
CA ASP A 56 5.01 2.23 4.77
C ASP A 56 3.53 2.64 4.83
N SER A 57 3.04 3.24 3.75
CA SER A 57 1.68 3.75 3.59
C SER A 57 0.69 2.67 3.20
N HIS A 58 1.12 1.45 2.90
CA HIS A 58 0.19 0.36 2.62
C HIS A 58 0.80 -1.03 2.80
N THR A 59 0.43 -1.68 3.91
CA THR A 59 0.77 -3.07 4.17
C THR A 59 -0.30 -3.79 4.98
N HIS A 60 -0.30 -5.12 4.92
CA HIS A 60 -1.13 -6.02 5.71
C HIS A 60 -0.26 -6.81 6.68
N ILE A 61 -0.07 -6.27 7.88
CA ILE A 61 0.78 -6.87 8.92
C ILE A 61 0.05 -7.15 10.23
N CYS A 62 -1.11 -6.51 10.47
CA CYS A 62 -1.87 -6.66 11.71
C CYS A 62 -3.37 -6.80 11.47
N GLY A 63 -3.99 -7.73 12.22
CA GLY A 63 -5.45 -7.94 12.22
C GLY A 63 -5.87 -9.33 11.79
N THR A 64 -7.18 -9.57 11.86
CA THR A 64 -7.85 -10.86 11.60
C THR A 64 -7.43 -11.50 10.29
N LYS A 65 -7.55 -10.78 9.16
CA LYS A 65 -7.16 -11.28 7.84
C LYS A 65 -5.70 -11.76 7.83
N VAL A 66 -4.82 -10.98 8.45
CA VAL A 66 -3.37 -11.26 8.44
C VAL A 66 -3.11 -12.51 9.27
N ASN A 67 -3.70 -12.58 10.46
CA ASN A 67 -3.50 -13.70 11.37
C ASN A 67 -4.09 -15.02 10.81
N PHE A 68 -5.21 -14.96 10.09
CA PHE A 68 -5.72 -16.11 9.34
C PHE A 68 -4.73 -16.59 8.28
N GLY A 69 -4.08 -15.66 7.55
CA GLY A 69 -3.01 -15.98 6.61
C GLY A 69 -1.84 -16.72 7.27
N ARG A 70 -1.47 -16.33 8.50
CA ARG A 70 -0.46 -17.03 9.30
C ARG A 70 -0.90 -18.44 9.70
N TYR A 71 -2.11 -18.55 10.27
CA TYR A 71 -2.66 -19.81 10.75
C TYR A 71 -2.82 -20.84 9.63
N MET A 72 -3.36 -20.41 8.48
CA MET A 72 -3.64 -21.33 7.38
C MET A 72 -2.36 -21.79 6.66
N SER A 73 -1.20 -21.15 6.88
CA SER A 73 0.05 -21.36 6.14
C SER A 73 1.22 -21.82 7.00
N PRO A 74 1.14 -23.00 7.66
CA PRO A 74 2.23 -23.53 8.48
C PRO A 74 3.51 -23.80 7.68
N GLU A 75 3.42 -24.03 6.37
CA GLU A 75 4.57 -24.14 5.48
C GLU A 75 5.31 -22.80 5.30
N ASP A 76 4.59 -21.67 5.26
CA ASP A 76 5.19 -20.34 5.28
C ASP A 76 5.79 -20.04 6.65
N MET A 77 5.08 -20.39 7.73
CA MET A 77 5.59 -20.25 9.10
C MET A 77 6.95 -20.93 9.24
N ARG A 78 7.09 -22.15 8.70
CA ARG A 78 8.34 -22.92 8.73
C ARG A 78 9.46 -22.27 7.91
N ALA A 79 9.14 -21.63 6.78
CA ALA A 79 10.12 -21.03 5.87
C ALA A 79 10.86 -19.83 6.50
N GLY A 80 10.19 -19.06 7.36
CA GLY A 80 10.75 -17.86 7.99
C GLY A 80 11.11 -17.98 9.48
N ARG A 81 11.41 -19.18 9.97
CA ARG A 81 11.64 -19.44 11.40
C ARG A 81 12.97 -18.88 11.91
N GLY A 82 12.93 -18.28 13.10
CA GLY A 82 14.10 -17.84 13.85
C GLY A 82 13.91 -18.09 15.33
N ARG A 83 14.97 -18.53 16.01
CA ARG A 83 14.95 -18.74 17.46
C ARG A 83 14.93 -17.39 18.18
N ALA A 84 14.37 -17.39 19.40
CA ALA A 84 14.51 -16.24 20.29
C ALA A 84 15.99 -15.90 20.52
N GLN A 85 16.29 -14.62 20.65
CA GLN A 85 17.61 -14.07 20.95
C GLN A 85 17.52 -13.19 22.20
N PRO A 86 18.63 -12.79 22.83
CA PRO A 86 18.58 -11.81 23.92
C PRO A 86 17.76 -10.58 23.50
N HIS A 87 16.74 -10.24 24.29
CA HIS A 87 15.81 -9.13 24.04
C HIS A 87 14.93 -9.25 22.77
N MET A 88 14.92 -10.41 22.10
CA MET A 88 14.09 -10.65 20.91
C MET A 88 13.30 -11.96 21.05
N HIS A 89 12.03 -11.92 20.67
CA HIS A 89 11.17 -13.10 20.65
C HIS A 89 11.50 -14.02 19.48
N ALA A 90 11.07 -15.28 19.58
CA ALA A 90 11.10 -16.19 18.43
C ALA A 90 10.20 -15.66 17.30
N VAL A 91 10.60 -15.96 16.06
CA VAL A 91 9.94 -15.45 14.86
C VAL A 91 9.59 -16.59 13.91
N SER A 92 8.52 -16.42 13.12
CA SER A 92 8.10 -17.35 12.07
C SER A 92 7.48 -16.60 10.88
N GLY A 93 7.33 -17.29 9.75
CA GLY A 93 6.66 -16.77 8.56
C GLY A 93 7.60 -16.02 7.63
N TYR A 94 7.54 -16.32 6.33
CA TYR A 94 8.30 -15.59 5.32
C TYR A 94 7.41 -14.53 4.66
N SER A 95 6.28 -14.95 4.07
CA SER A 95 5.33 -14.04 3.42
C SER A 95 4.40 -13.34 4.39
N VAL A 96 3.91 -14.04 5.41
CA VAL A 96 3.03 -13.46 6.44
C VAL A 96 3.69 -13.64 7.81
N PRO A 97 4.66 -12.81 8.18
CA PRO A 97 5.44 -13.06 9.37
C PRO A 97 4.61 -12.88 10.65
N THR A 98 5.03 -13.53 11.73
CA THR A 98 4.54 -13.21 13.09
C THR A 98 4.80 -11.74 13.42
N VAL A 99 4.02 -11.14 14.33
CA VAL A 99 4.15 -9.72 14.68
C VAL A 99 5.57 -9.31 15.05
N TYR A 100 6.28 -10.08 15.89
CA TYR A 100 7.69 -9.80 16.22
C TYR A 100 8.62 -9.87 15.00
N ALA A 101 8.34 -10.76 14.05
CA ALA A 101 9.10 -10.84 12.81
C ALA A 101 8.87 -9.60 11.92
N ASN A 102 7.64 -9.08 11.84
CA ASN A 102 7.35 -7.83 11.15
C ASN A 102 8.16 -6.69 11.76
N ASN A 103 8.07 -6.55 13.08
CA ASN A 103 8.79 -5.55 13.87
C ASN A 103 10.31 -5.57 13.57
N TYR A 104 10.97 -6.72 13.67
CA TYR A 104 12.41 -6.78 13.45
C TYR A 104 12.81 -6.55 11.98
N ARG A 105 12.02 -7.04 11.02
CA ARG A 105 12.33 -6.93 9.60
C ARG A 105 12.15 -5.51 9.05
N TYR A 106 11.10 -4.79 9.46
CA TYR A 106 10.95 -3.37 9.10
C TYR A 106 12.06 -2.52 9.72
N SER A 107 12.39 -2.75 11.00
CA SER A 107 13.48 -2.04 11.69
C SER A 107 14.82 -2.24 10.98
N ALA A 108 15.12 -3.46 10.55
CA ALA A 108 16.36 -3.77 9.84
C ALA A 108 16.47 -3.07 8.47
N MET A 109 15.34 -2.67 7.87
CA MET A 109 15.30 -1.88 6.63
C MET A 109 15.20 -0.37 6.87
N GLY A 110 15.22 0.06 8.14
CA GLY A 110 15.13 1.46 8.52
C GLY A 110 13.73 2.07 8.35
N TYR A 111 12.67 1.27 8.46
CA TYR A 111 11.28 1.75 8.53
C TYR A 111 10.85 1.93 9.98
N THR A 112 10.14 3.02 10.27
CA THR A 112 9.75 3.45 11.63
C THR A 112 8.26 3.71 11.76
N THR A 113 7.53 3.87 10.65
CA THR A 113 6.09 4.13 10.66
C THR A 113 5.37 3.24 9.66
N ILE A 114 4.26 2.63 10.08
CA ILE A 114 3.55 1.64 9.29
C ILE A 114 2.04 1.88 9.35
N LEU A 115 1.39 1.86 8.17
CA LEU A 115 -0.06 1.90 8.02
C LEU A 115 -0.60 0.51 7.63
N GLU A 116 -1.36 -0.11 8.53
CA GLU A 116 -2.20 -1.27 8.19
C GLU A 116 -3.28 -0.83 7.20
N GLY A 117 -3.25 -1.41 6.00
CA GLY A 117 -4.01 -0.96 4.85
C GLY A 117 -5.51 -1.28 4.90
N ALA A 118 -5.96 -2.19 5.77
CA ALA A 118 -7.36 -2.60 5.84
C ALA A 118 -7.73 -3.21 7.21
N MET A 119 -8.42 -2.44 8.04
CA MET A 119 -9.01 -2.88 9.31
C MET A 119 -10.54 -2.89 9.21
N ALA A 120 -11.14 -4.07 9.42
CA ALA A 120 -12.58 -4.18 9.59
C ALA A 120 -13.01 -3.55 10.93
N PRO A 121 -13.99 -2.63 10.96
CA PRO A 121 -14.37 -1.94 12.19
C PRO A 121 -14.71 -2.87 13.37
N MET A 122 -15.51 -3.91 13.16
CA MET A 122 -15.93 -4.87 14.19
C MET A 122 -14.75 -5.64 14.81
N GLU A 123 -13.71 -5.85 14.01
CA GLU A 123 -12.53 -6.64 14.36
C GLU A 123 -11.35 -5.78 14.82
N ALA A 124 -11.53 -4.46 14.93
CA ALA A 124 -10.46 -3.52 15.24
C ALA A 124 -9.70 -3.84 16.53
N ARG A 125 -10.36 -4.44 17.53
CA ARG A 125 -9.69 -4.93 18.75
C ARG A 125 -8.50 -5.84 18.44
N HIS A 126 -8.63 -6.76 17.49
CA HIS A 126 -7.55 -7.68 17.11
C HIS A 126 -6.39 -6.93 16.45
N THR A 127 -6.67 -5.98 15.55
CA THR A 127 -5.62 -5.15 14.94
C THR A 127 -4.83 -4.39 16.01
N HIS A 128 -5.51 -3.77 16.98
CA HIS A 128 -4.87 -3.05 18.08
C HIS A 128 -4.13 -3.96 19.07
N GLU A 129 -4.64 -5.18 19.32
CA GLU A 129 -3.93 -6.18 20.12
C GLU A 129 -2.62 -6.61 19.45
N GLU A 130 -2.59 -6.78 18.12
CA GLU A 130 -1.35 -7.03 17.40
C GLU A 130 -0.41 -5.82 17.41
N PHE A 131 -0.93 -4.59 17.25
CA PHE A 131 -0.11 -3.37 17.33
C PHE A 131 0.62 -3.22 18.66
N ARG A 132 0.05 -3.71 19.77
CA ARG A 132 0.73 -3.75 21.08
C ARG A 132 2.08 -4.49 21.05
N HIS A 133 2.26 -5.40 20.07
CA HIS A 133 3.49 -6.18 19.89
C HIS A 133 4.39 -5.66 18.75
N MET A 134 3.97 -4.61 18.03
CA MET A 134 4.77 -3.85 17.05
C MET A 134 5.58 -2.74 17.76
N THR A 135 6.51 -3.13 18.62
CA THR A 135 7.13 -2.22 19.60
C THR A 135 8.18 -1.23 19.08
N LEU A 136 8.64 -1.34 17.83
CA LEU A 136 9.66 -0.44 17.25
C LEU A 136 9.09 0.52 16.19
N HIS A 137 7.77 0.48 15.98
CA HIS A 137 7.10 1.25 14.93
C HIS A 137 5.95 2.06 15.50
N ASP A 138 5.81 3.28 15.00
CA ASP A 138 4.53 3.97 15.05
C ASP A 138 3.57 3.26 14.09
N THR A 139 2.38 2.91 14.58
CA THR A 139 1.40 2.14 13.82
C THR A 139 0.09 2.89 13.67
N MET A 140 -0.49 2.79 12.49
CA MET A 140 -1.77 3.38 12.11
C MET A 140 -2.62 2.33 11.39
N ALA A 141 -3.94 2.46 11.39
CA ALA A 141 -4.82 1.56 10.66
C ALA A 141 -5.87 2.31 9.85
N ASN A 142 -5.96 1.97 8.56
CA ASN A 142 -7.04 2.40 7.70
C ASN A 142 -8.30 1.58 7.97
N THR A 143 -9.42 2.26 8.17
CA THR A 143 -10.72 1.64 8.48
C THR A 143 -11.54 1.46 7.21
N LEU A 144 -12.10 0.26 7.00
CA LEU A 144 -12.87 -0.09 5.82
C LEU A 144 -14.28 0.51 5.86
N PHE A 145 -14.73 1.04 4.72
CA PHE A 145 -16.10 1.54 4.50
C PHE A 145 -16.65 1.14 3.11
N ASP A 146 -16.10 0.10 2.49
CA ASP A 146 -16.45 -0.32 1.13
C ASP A 146 -17.79 -1.03 0.99
N GLY A 147 -18.18 -1.82 2.00
CA GLY A 147 -19.48 -2.47 2.13
C GLY A 147 -20.32 -1.94 3.29
N ASN A 148 -19.98 -0.77 3.86
CA ASN A 148 -20.66 -0.30 5.07
C ASN A 148 -22.11 0.13 4.79
N TRP A 149 -23.08 -0.53 5.43
CA TRP A 149 -24.50 -0.33 5.17
C TRP A 149 -24.95 1.11 5.51
N SER A 150 -24.58 1.63 6.68
CA SER A 150 -24.99 2.98 7.10
C SER A 150 -24.44 4.09 6.19
N VAL A 151 -23.24 3.90 5.63
CA VAL A 151 -22.69 4.80 4.62
C VAL A 151 -23.50 4.71 3.33
N MET A 152 -23.79 3.51 2.82
CA MET A 152 -24.56 3.34 1.59
C MET A 152 -25.99 3.87 1.71
N GLU A 153 -26.65 3.68 2.86
CA GLU A 153 -27.95 4.27 3.17
C GLU A 153 -27.90 5.81 3.18
N ALA A 154 -26.89 6.39 3.84
CA ALA A 154 -26.72 7.84 3.86
C ALA A 154 -26.48 8.43 2.46
N ILE A 155 -25.76 7.71 1.60
CA ILE A 155 -25.54 8.10 0.20
C ILE A 155 -26.83 7.98 -0.60
N ALA A 156 -27.62 6.92 -0.39
CA ALA A 156 -28.92 6.74 -1.04
C ALA A 156 -29.91 7.86 -0.67
N ASP A 157 -29.85 8.35 0.57
CA ASP A 157 -30.61 9.50 1.07
C ASP A 157 -30.07 10.86 0.57
N ALA A 158 -28.97 10.86 -0.18
CA ALA A 158 -28.20 12.05 -0.56
C ALA A 158 -27.74 12.93 0.63
N ASP A 159 -27.51 12.32 1.79
CA ASP A 159 -27.12 13.01 3.02
C ASP A 159 -25.63 12.87 3.30
N LEU A 160 -24.86 13.81 2.72
CA LEU A 160 -23.41 13.89 2.92
C LEU A 160 -23.04 14.10 4.40
N LYS A 161 -23.86 14.81 5.19
CA LYS A 161 -23.56 15.06 6.61
C LYS A 161 -23.74 13.79 7.43
N LYS A 162 -24.77 12.99 7.14
CA LYS A 162 -24.97 11.67 7.75
C LYS A 162 -23.83 10.72 7.37
N ALA A 163 -23.42 10.68 6.10
CA ALA A 163 -22.26 9.88 5.67
C ALA A 163 -20.98 10.27 6.42
N ALA A 164 -20.69 11.57 6.53
CA ALA A 164 -19.55 12.08 7.29
C ALA A 164 -19.67 11.79 8.80
N ALA A 165 -20.86 11.87 9.38
CA ALA A 165 -21.09 11.53 10.79
C ALA A 165 -20.83 10.05 11.07
N VAL A 166 -21.26 9.15 10.18
CA VAL A 166 -20.96 7.70 10.27
C VAL A 166 -19.45 7.48 10.22
N VAL A 167 -18.75 8.07 9.24
CA VAL A 167 -17.28 7.98 9.15
C VAL A 167 -16.61 8.47 10.43
N ALA A 168 -16.98 9.65 10.93
CA ALA A 168 -16.38 10.23 12.13
C ALA A 168 -16.61 9.37 13.38
N TRP A 169 -17.82 8.87 13.56
CA TRP A 169 -18.15 7.99 14.69
C TRP A 169 -17.36 6.68 14.60
N THR A 170 -17.35 6.02 13.44
CA THR A 170 -16.67 4.74 13.26
C THR A 170 -15.17 4.90 13.51
N LEU A 171 -14.50 5.88 12.88
CA LEU A 171 -13.07 6.13 13.09
C LEU A 171 -12.74 6.38 14.57
N SER A 172 -13.56 7.17 15.27
CA SER A 172 -13.37 7.44 16.70
C SER A 172 -13.58 6.20 17.56
N ALA A 173 -14.62 5.41 17.27
CA ALA A 173 -14.95 4.20 18.01
C ALA A 173 -13.83 3.16 17.90
N VAL A 174 -13.36 2.91 16.67
CA VAL A 174 -12.37 1.87 16.37
C VAL A 174 -10.92 2.34 16.41
N LYS A 175 -10.69 3.62 16.74
CA LYS A 175 -9.36 4.25 16.73
C LYS A 175 -8.66 4.10 15.38
N GLY A 176 -9.43 4.31 14.31
CA GLY A 176 -8.95 4.34 12.94
C GLY A 176 -8.21 5.62 12.61
N PHE A 177 -7.20 5.53 11.73
CA PHE A 177 -6.43 6.66 11.24
C PHE A 177 -7.05 7.31 10.00
N GLY A 178 -7.38 6.49 8.99
CA GLY A 178 -7.87 6.94 7.69
C GLY A 178 -9.04 6.11 7.16
N LEU A 179 -9.68 6.64 6.13
CA LEU A 179 -10.81 6.01 5.44
C LEU A 179 -10.29 5.17 4.26
N LYS A 180 -10.63 3.89 4.22
CA LYS A 180 -10.31 2.96 3.12
C LYS A 180 -11.55 2.42 2.44
N LEU A 181 -11.46 2.36 1.12
CA LEU A 181 -12.42 1.67 0.26
C LEU A 181 -11.69 0.56 -0.52
N THR A 182 -12.18 -0.68 -0.43
CA THR A 182 -11.72 -1.83 -1.20
C THR A 182 -12.86 -2.39 -2.03
N ASN A 183 -12.78 -2.26 -3.37
CA ASN A 183 -13.84 -2.69 -4.28
C ASN A 183 -15.23 -2.15 -3.82
N PRO A 184 -15.40 -0.82 -3.71
CA PRO A 184 -16.59 -0.20 -3.10
C PRO A 184 -17.88 -0.75 -3.73
N GLY A 185 -18.81 -1.19 -2.90
CA GLY A 185 -20.06 -1.86 -3.29
C GLY A 185 -19.89 -3.31 -3.78
N GLY A 186 -18.73 -3.70 -4.31
CA GLY A 186 -18.45 -5.07 -4.74
C GLY A 186 -18.30 -6.05 -3.57
N SER A 187 -17.70 -5.61 -2.47
CA SER A 187 -17.59 -6.40 -1.23
C SER A 187 -18.96 -6.69 -0.62
N GLU A 188 -19.91 -5.76 -0.67
CA GLU A 188 -21.30 -6.03 -0.24
C GLU A 188 -21.99 -7.04 -1.16
N MET A 189 -21.89 -6.84 -2.48
CA MET A 189 -22.46 -7.77 -3.46
C MET A 189 -21.94 -9.22 -3.27
N TRP A 190 -20.72 -9.36 -2.76
CA TRP A 190 -20.11 -10.65 -2.48
C TRP A 190 -20.77 -11.43 -1.36
N GLY A 191 -21.41 -10.78 -0.38
CA GLY A 191 -22.23 -11.44 0.63
C GLY A 191 -23.36 -12.31 0.03
N PHE A 192 -23.71 -12.05 -1.23
CA PHE A 192 -24.68 -12.82 -2.02
C PHE A 192 -24.04 -13.60 -3.19
N GLY A 193 -22.72 -13.79 -3.17
CA GLY A 193 -21.95 -14.48 -4.21
C GLY A 193 -21.84 -13.71 -5.53
N LYS A 194 -22.08 -12.40 -5.53
CA LYS A 194 -22.02 -11.51 -6.71
C LYS A 194 -20.82 -10.58 -6.64
N ASN A 195 -20.68 -9.71 -7.64
CA ASN A 195 -19.74 -8.60 -7.65
C ASN A 195 -20.30 -7.49 -8.55
N VAL A 196 -19.75 -6.28 -8.43
CA VAL A 196 -19.97 -5.19 -9.39
C VAL A 196 -19.01 -5.31 -10.57
N SER A 197 -19.47 -4.89 -11.75
CA SER A 197 -18.73 -5.01 -13.01
C SER A 197 -17.84 -3.81 -13.31
N CYS A 198 -18.09 -2.64 -12.73
CA CYS A 198 -17.25 -1.43 -12.67
C CYS A 198 -18.04 -0.37 -11.85
N ILE A 199 -17.67 0.91 -11.93
CA ILE A 199 -18.14 1.96 -11.03
C ILE A 199 -19.60 2.42 -11.20
N HIS A 200 -20.29 2.02 -12.28
CA HIS A 200 -21.68 2.44 -12.54
C HIS A 200 -22.74 1.40 -12.21
N GLN A 201 -22.33 0.17 -11.91
CA GLN A 201 -23.29 -0.85 -11.54
C GLN A 201 -23.83 -0.55 -10.15
N LYS A 202 -25.16 -0.52 -10.03
CA LYS A 202 -25.81 -0.36 -8.72
C LYS A 202 -25.53 -1.57 -7.84
N VAL A 203 -25.29 -1.30 -6.57
CA VAL A 203 -25.28 -2.28 -5.50
C VAL A 203 -26.74 -2.68 -5.23
N ASP A 204 -27.00 -3.98 -5.20
CA ASP A 204 -28.33 -4.52 -4.88
C ASP A 204 -28.78 -3.99 -3.51
N HIS A 205 -30.10 -3.85 -3.30
CA HIS A 205 -30.72 -3.27 -2.11
C HIS A 205 -30.50 -1.76 -1.90
N PHE A 206 -29.25 -1.27 -1.92
CA PHE A 206 -28.92 0.13 -1.62
C PHE A 206 -29.15 1.07 -2.80
N GLY A 207 -29.05 0.58 -4.04
CA GLY A 207 -29.32 1.38 -5.24
C GLY A 207 -28.26 2.44 -5.58
N VAL A 208 -27.20 2.54 -4.78
CA VAL A 208 -26.01 3.38 -5.00
C VAL A 208 -25.00 2.69 -5.90
N THR A 209 -24.15 3.46 -6.55
CA THR A 209 -23.06 3.00 -7.42
C THR A 209 -21.71 3.20 -6.74
N PRO A 210 -20.67 2.39 -7.08
CA PRO A 210 -19.32 2.64 -6.58
C PRO A 210 -18.81 4.07 -6.91
N ALA A 211 -19.23 4.61 -8.06
CA ALA A 211 -19.01 5.98 -8.47
C ALA A 211 -19.54 7.02 -7.46
N GLU A 212 -20.75 6.82 -6.93
CA GLU A 212 -21.35 7.68 -5.90
C GLU A 212 -20.66 7.46 -4.55
N ILE A 213 -20.36 6.21 -4.18
CA ILE A 213 -19.64 5.88 -2.95
C ILE A 213 -18.30 6.62 -2.90
N ILE A 214 -17.48 6.50 -3.95
CA ILE A 214 -16.16 7.14 -4.00
C ILE A 214 -16.30 8.67 -3.88
N GLU A 215 -17.23 9.29 -4.61
CA GLU A 215 -17.40 10.74 -4.58
C GLU A 215 -17.89 11.26 -3.22
N TYR A 216 -18.90 10.61 -2.63
CA TYR A 216 -19.41 10.98 -1.30
C TYR A 216 -18.34 10.83 -0.24
N MET A 217 -17.56 9.76 -0.29
CA MET A 217 -16.51 9.50 0.69
C MET A 217 -15.34 10.48 0.57
N ILE A 218 -14.97 10.91 -0.64
CA ILE A 218 -13.98 11.99 -0.82
C ILE A 218 -14.51 13.28 -0.18
N ARG A 219 -15.76 13.66 -0.45
CA ARG A 219 -16.37 14.87 0.14
C ARG A 219 -16.48 14.78 1.67
N ALA A 220 -16.85 13.62 2.20
CA ALA A 220 -16.93 13.37 3.64
C ALA A 220 -15.55 13.45 4.30
N ASN A 221 -14.51 12.87 3.68
CA ASN A 221 -13.13 12.92 4.15
C ASN A 221 -12.64 14.36 4.31
N GLU A 222 -12.89 15.21 3.31
CA GLU A 222 -12.49 16.63 3.36
C GLU A 222 -13.36 17.46 4.30
N LEU A 223 -14.67 17.18 4.39
CA LEU A 223 -15.56 17.83 5.37
C LEU A 223 -15.08 17.59 6.81
N LEU A 224 -14.59 16.38 7.09
CA LEU A 224 -14.01 16.00 8.39
C LEU A 224 -12.57 16.48 8.59
N LYS A 225 -11.93 17.01 7.54
CA LYS A 225 -10.53 17.44 7.55
C LYS A 225 -9.58 16.33 7.99
N LEU A 226 -9.82 15.10 7.53
CA LEU A 226 -8.96 13.97 7.86
C LEU A 226 -7.54 14.19 7.33
N PRO A 227 -6.49 13.71 8.04
CA PRO A 227 -5.10 13.98 7.66
C PRO A 227 -4.72 13.30 6.34
N HIS A 228 -5.25 12.11 6.09
CA HIS A 228 -5.09 11.36 4.84
C HIS A 228 -6.33 11.52 3.94
N SER A 229 -6.16 11.33 2.64
CA SER A 229 -7.26 11.26 1.67
C SER A 229 -8.00 9.94 1.77
N VAL A 230 -9.10 9.79 1.02
CA VAL A 230 -9.66 8.46 0.75
C VAL A 230 -8.56 7.57 0.15
N HIS A 231 -8.31 6.46 0.83
CA HIS A 231 -7.41 5.40 0.36
C HIS A 231 -8.27 4.42 -0.45
N LEU A 232 -8.02 4.26 -1.74
CA LEU A 232 -8.89 3.50 -2.62
C LEU A 232 -8.15 2.36 -3.32
N HIS A 233 -8.70 1.17 -3.15
CA HIS A 233 -8.52 0.01 -4.02
C HIS A 233 -9.72 -0.03 -4.96
N CYS A 234 -9.47 0.10 -6.27
CA CYS A 234 -10.50 0.25 -7.28
C CYS A 234 -11.29 -1.04 -7.52
N ASN A 235 -12.51 -0.93 -8.06
CA ASN A 235 -13.23 -2.10 -8.56
C ASN A 235 -12.46 -2.78 -9.71
N ASN A 236 -12.78 -4.06 -9.98
CA ASN A 236 -12.14 -4.89 -11.02
C ASN A 236 -10.64 -5.11 -10.85
N LEU A 237 -10.14 -5.23 -9.61
CA LEU A 237 -8.75 -5.62 -9.40
C LEU A 237 -8.39 -6.87 -10.22
N GLY A 238 -7.23 -6.83 -10.87
CA GLY A 238 -6.63 -8.00 -11.50
C GLY A 238 -7.33 -8.51 -12.77
N LYS A 239 -8.34 -7.82 -13.31
CA LYS A 239 -9.05 -8.24 -14.53
C LYS A 239 -8.43 -7.63 -15.79
N PRO A 240 -8.21 -8.39 -16.88
CA PRO A 240 -7.85 -7.83 -18.17
C PRO A 240 -8.82 -6.72 -18.60
N GLY A 241 -8.28 -5.58 -19.05
CA GLY A 241 -9.05 -4.40 -19.46
C GLY A 241 -9.48 -3.47 -18.32
N ASN A 242 -9.14 -3.75 -17.07
CA ASN A 242 -9.57 -2.97 -15.91
C ASN A 242 -9.05 -1.52 -15.89
N TYR A 243 -7.98 -1.21 -16.64
CA TYR A 243 -7.42 0.14 -16.70
C TYR A 243 -8.47 1.21 -17.07
N LYS A 244 -9.50 0.85 -17.85
CA LYS A 244 -10.60 1.76 -18.20
C LYS A 244 -11.40 2.20 -16.97
N CYS A 245 -11.69 1.26 -16.08
CA CYS A 245 -12.40 1.52 -14.83
C CYS A 245 -11.57 2.42 -13.90
N THR A 246 -10.25 2.19 -13.87
CA THR A 246 -9.28 2.99 -13.12
C THR A 246 -9.19 4.43 -13.65
N LEU A 247 -9.05 4.60 -14.97
CA LEU A 247 -8.99 5.93 -15.61
C LEU A 247 -10.28 6.72 -15.38
N GLU A 248 -11.43 6.06 -15.47
CA GLU A 248 -12.71 6.72 -15.21
C GLU A 248 -12.83 7.17 -13.74
N THR A 249 -12.39 6.33 -12.81
CA THR A 249 -12.30 6.68 -11.39
C THR A 249 -11.45 7.94 -11.18
N MET A 250 -10.23 7.99 -11.73
CA MET A 250 -9.36 9.16 -11.67
C MET A 250 -9.98 10.41 -12.33
N ASN A 251 -10.74 10.23 -13.42
CA ASN A 251 -11.39 11.35 -14.10
C ASN A 251 -12.47 12.01 -13.24
N ARG A 252 -13.18 11.23 -12.43
CA ARG A 252 -14.24 11.71 -11.54
C ARG A 252 -13.74 12.27 -10.22
N THR A 253 -12.45 12.10 -9.90
CA THR A 253 -11.86 12.61 -8.65
C THR A 253 -11.87 14.14 -8.61
N PRO A 254 -12.62 14.76 -7.68
CA PRO A 254 -12.58 16.20 -7.48
C PRO A 254 -11.26 16.59 -6.81
N ASP A 255 -10.79 17.81 -7.10
CA ASP A 255 -9.65 18.41 -6.40
C ASP A 255 -10.18 19.31 -5.29
N LEU A 256 -10.10 18.84 -4.05
CA LEU A 256 -10.72 19.45 -2.87
C LEU A 256 -9.71 19.79 -1.77
N ASN A 257 -8.40 19.57 -1.99
CA ASN A 257 -7.38 19.77 -0.95
C ASN A 257 -6.08 20.34 -1.54
N ASP A 258 -5.65 21.50 -1.05
CA ASP A 258 -4.47 22.20 -1.57
C ASP A 258 -3.14 21.70 -0.96
N LYS A 259 -3.18 20.89 0.11
CA LYS A 259 -1.98 20.47 0.86
C LYS A 259 -1.50 19.06 0.47
N ARG A 260 -2.44 18.18 0.17
CA ARG A 260 -2.21 16.77 -0.21
C ARG A 260 -3.17 16.36 -1.33
N GLN A 261 -3.00 15.15 -1.87
CA GLN A 261 -3.93 14.57 -2.82
C GLN A 261 -5.36 14.48 -2.23
N SER A 262 -6.37 14.55 -3.10
CA SER A 262 -7.77 14.29 -2.74
C SER A 262 -8.13 12.80 -2.82
N LEU A 263 -7.37 12.02 -3.60
CA LEU A 263 -7.50 10.57 -3.71
C LEU A 263 -6.12 9.90 -3.72
N TYR A 264 -5.98 8.86 -2.90
CA TYR A 264 -4.81 7.99 -2.91
C TYR A 264 -5.24 6.62 -3.44
N LEU A 265 -4.68 6.23 -4.60
CA LEU A 265 -4.97 4.94 -5.23
C LEU A 265 -3.86 3.94 -4.88
N THR A 266 -4.24 2.81 -4.33
CA THR A 266 -3.25 1.82 -3.89
C THR A 266 -3.06 0.71 -4.92
N HIS A 267 -1.88 0.12 -4.86
CA HIS A 267 -1.43 -1.05 -5.60
C HIS A 267 -1.87 -1.04 -7.06
N VAL A 268 -1.60 0.09 -7.72
CA VAL A 268 -2.15 0.46 -9.03
C VAL A 268 -1.63 -0.44 -10.15
N GLN A 269 -0.54 -1.17 -9.91
CA GLN A 269 -0.10 -2.25 -10.79
C GLN A 269 -1.24 -3.24 -11.10
N PHE A 270 -2.03 -3.66 -10.11
CA PHE A 270 -3.18 -4.56 -10.33
C PHE A 270 -4.37 -3.91 -11.04
N HIS A 271 -4.33 -2.59 -11.26
CA HIS A 271 -5.38 -1.77 -11.85
C HIS A 271 -4.97 -1.17 -13.21
N SER A 272 -3.88 -1.66 -13.79
CA SER A 272 -3.25 -1.13 -15.01
C SER A 272 -3.21 -2.17 -16.14
N TYR A 273 -4.22 -3.05 -16.21
CA TYR A 273 -4.23 -4.17 -17.16
C TYR A 273 -5.04 -3.82 -18.41
N GLY A 274 -4.40 -3.94 -19.57
CA GLY A 274 -5.03 -3.93 -20.88
C GLY A 274 -5.57 -5.29 -21.30
N GLY A 275 -5.89 -5.43 -22.58
CA GLY A 275 -6.50 -6.64 -23.14
C GLY A 275 -7.99 -6.77 -22.82
N SER A 276 -8.57 -7.91 -23.22
CA SER A 276 -9.97 -8.30 -22.99
C SER A 276 -10.11 -9.63 -22.26
N LYS A 277 -9.04 -10.44 -22.25
CA LYS A 277 -8.93 -11.76 -21.64
C LYS A 277 -7.47 -12.04 -21.29
N TRP A 278 -7.19 -13.18 -20.65
CA TRP A 278 -5.82 -13.50 -20.23
C TRP A 278 -4.83 -13.70 -21.39
N SER A 279 -5.31 -14.16 -22.56
CA SER A 279 -4.44 -14.42 -23.71
C SER A 279 -3.93 -13.16 -24.42
N ASP A 280 -4.64 -12.03 -24.27
CA ASP A 280 -4.27 -10.74 -24.87
C ASP A 280 -3.92 -9.68 -23.81
N LEU A 281 -3.67 -10.10 -22.56
CA LEU A 281 -3.22 -9.23 -21.49
C LEU A 281 -1.96 -8.46 -21.90
N CYS A 282 -1.97 -7.16 -21.66
CA CYS A 282 -0.83 -6.26 -21.86
C CYS A 282 -0.82 -5.17 -20.80
N SER A 283 0.32 -4.47 -20.69
CA SER A 283 0.45 -3.29 -19.85
C SER A 283 -0.37 -2.12 -20.39
N LYS A 284 -1.00 -1.39 -19.46
CA LYS A 284 -1.61 -0.08 -19.68
C LYS A 284 -1.08 0.95 -18.66
N SER A 285 0.15 0.73 -18.20
CA SER A 285 0.84 1.62 -17.24
C SER A 285 1.09 3.02 -17.81
N ASP A 286 1.23 3.16 -19.13
CA ASP A 286 1.41 4.42 -19.86
C ASP A 286 0.16 5.31 -19.79
N ASP A 287 -1.00 4.75 -20.10
CA ASP A 287 -2.30 5.43 -19.98
C ASP A 287 -2.53 5.90 -18.54
N ILE A 288 -2.19 5.05 -17.56
CA ILE A 288 -2.33 5.33 -16.14
C ILE A 288 -1.34 6.42 -15.68
N ALA A 289 -0.07 6.28 -16.01
CA ALA A 289 0.95 7.28 -15.67
C ALA A 289 0.66 8.64 -16.31
N TRP A 290 0.16 8.65 -17.56
CA TRP A 290 -0.28 9.87 -18.24
C TRP A 290 -1.38 10.58 -17.47
N MET A 291 -2.36 9.83 -16.92
CA MET A 291 -3.45 10.38 -16.13
C MET A 291 -2.96 10.97 -14.81
N VAL A 292 -2.12 10.23 -14.07
CA VAL A 292 -1.55 10.68 -12.79
C VAL A 292 -0.73 11.96 -12.97
N ASN A 293 0.10 12.01 -14.02
CA ASN A 293 0.93 13.17 -14.35
C ASN A 293 0.14 14.45 -14.63
N ARG A 294 -1.17 14.37 -14.90
CA ARG A 294 -2.05 15.51 -15.20
C ARG A 294 -3.03 15.83 -14.07
N LYS A 295 -3.00 15.05 -12.99
CA LYS A 295 -3.94 15.14 -11.86
C LYS A 295 -3.18 15.28 -10.54
N PRO A 296 -2.79 16.49 -10.13
CA PRO A 296 -2.09 16.70 -8.86
C PRO A 296 -2.90 16.23 -7.65
N GLN A 297 -4.23 16.14 -7.77
CA GLN A 297 -5.13 15.64 -6.75
C GLN A 297 -5.13 14.11 -6.59
N VAL A 298 -4.37 13.38 -7.40
CA VAL A 298 -4.22 11.92 -7.32
C VAL A 298 -2.77 11.57 -7.00
N ALA A 299 -2.59 10.77 -5.96
CA ALA A 299 -1.35 10.04 -5.71
C ALA A 299 -1.60 8.53 -5.82
N ILE A 300 -0.58 7.78 -6.18
CA ILE A 300 -0.64 6.33 -6.32
C ILE A 300 0.46 5.64 -5.51
N ASP A 301 0.25 4.38 -5.14
CA ASP A 301 1.35 3.48 -4.87
C ASP A 301 1.40 2.31 -5.84
N MET A 302 2.61 1.74 -5.97
CA MET A 302 2.91 0.75 -6.99
C MET A 302 2.11 -0.55 -6.81
N GLY A 303 2.21 -1.18 -5.63
CA GLY A 303 1.81 -2.58 -5.47
C GLY A 303 2.71 -3.53 -6.25
N GLN A 304 4.02 -3.31 -6.20
CA GLN A 304 4.98 -4.07 -7.00
C GLN A 304 4.89 -5.58 -6.73
N VAL A 305 4.72 -6.34 -7.80
CA VAL A 305 4.79 -7.81 -7.78
C VAL A 305 6.24 -8.26 -7.84
N MET A 306 6.67 -9.15 -6.96
CA MET A 306 7.99 -9.79 -7.03
C MET A 306 7.85 -11.30 -7.14
N PHE A 307 8.75 -11.91 -7.91
CA PHE A 307 8.70 -13.35 -8.14
C PHE A 307 9.00 -14.14 -6.86
N GLY A 308 8.22 -15.19 -6.63
CA GLY A 308 8.32 -16.00 -5.42
C GLY A 308 6.97 -16.47 -4.90
N LYS A 309 7.00 -17.22 -3.81
CA LYS A 309 5.79 -17.58 -3.06
C LYS A 309 5.41 -16.41 -2.19
N THR A 310 4.12 -16.10 -2.16
CA THR A 310 3.55 -15.12 -1.22
C THR A 310 2.10 -15.49 -0.89
N THR A 311 1.41 -14.62 -0.18
CA THR A 311 0.00 -14.78 0.20
C THR A 311 -0.74 -13.53 -0.21
N THR A 312 -1.83 -13.68 -0.96
CA THR A 312 -2.78 -12.58 -1.14
C THR A 312 -3.76 -12.57 0.02
N MET A 313 -4.06 -11.37 0.50
CA MET A 313 -5.06 -11.09 1.51
C MET A 313 -5.62 -9.69 1.27
N THR A 314 -6.94 -9.61 1.08
CA THR A 314 -7.60 -8.33 0.81
C THR A 314 -9.03 -8.32 1.34
N ALA A 315 -9.63 -7.14 1.41
CA ALA A 315 -11.06 -6.98 1.64
C ALA A 315 -11.91 -7.20 0.36
N ASP A 316 -11.28 -7.44 -0.80
CA ASP A 316 -11.95 -7.84 -2.04
C ASP A 316 -12.19 -9.37 -2.09
N GLY A 317 -13.15 -9.84 -1.30
CA GLY A 317 -13.59 -11.25 -1.26
C GLY A 317 -13.84 -11.90 -2.64
N PRO A 318 -14.60 -11.28 -3.57
CA PRO A 318 -14.88 -11.92 -4.86
C PRO A 318 -13.64 -12.04 -5.74
N MET A 319 -12.65 -11.14 -5.61
CA MET A 319 -11.38 -11.25 -6.32
C MET A 319 -10.58 -12.47 -5.82
N GLU A 320 -10.50 -12.65 -4.51
CA GLU A 320 -9.79 -13.78 -3.90
C GLU A 320 -10.45 -15.13 -4.23
N PHE A 321 -11.79 -15.16 -4.30
CA PHE A 321 -12.49 -16.35 -4.78
C PHE A 321 -12.16 -16.68 -6.25
N ASN A 322 -11.99 -15.67 -7.11
CA ASN A 322 -11.55 -15.90 -8.48
C ASN A 322 -10.11 -16.42 -8.54
N LEU A 323 -9.20 -15.91 -7.69
CA LEU A 323 -7.85 -16.46 -7.55
C LEU A 323 -7.89 -17.92 -7.09
N TYR A 324 -8.74 -18.25 -6.11
CA TYR A 324 -8.97 -19.64 -5.68
C TYR A 324 -9.36 -20.55 -6.84
N ARG A 325 -10.32 -20.11 -7.67
CA ARG A 325 -10.75 -20.87 -8.85
C ARG A 325 -9.66 -21.05 -9.91
N MET A 326 -8.66 -20.18 -9.93
CA MET A 326 -7.52 -20.28 -10.87
C MET A 326 -6.35 -21.10 -10.30
N TYR A 327 -6.01 -20.91 -9.03
CA TYR A 327 -4.86 -21.55 -8.39
C TYR A 327 -5.19 -22.91 -7.77
N HIS A 328 -6.46 -23.20 -7.48
CA HIS A 328 -6.91 -24.41 -6.78
C HIS A 328 -6.14 -24.71 -5.49
N ASN A 329 -5.75 -23.65 -4.77
CA ASN A 329 -5.05 -23.74 -3.50
C ASN A 329 -6.02 -23.57 -2.33
N LYS A 330 -5.53 -23.68 -1.08
CA LYS A 330 -6.35 -23.35 0.10
C LYS A 330 -6.80 -21.88 0.05
N TRP A 331 -8.04 -21.64 0.43
CA TRP A 331 -8.67 -20.32 0.42
C TRP A 331 -9.47 -20.12 1.71
N SER A 332 -9.44 -18.90 2.24
CA SER A 332 -10.26 -18.47 3.37
C SER A 332 -11.11 -17.29 2.94
N ASN A 333 -12.33 -17.22 3.45
CA ASN A 333 -13.27 -16.11 3.27
C ASN A 333 -13.85 -15.71 4.62
N HIS A 334 -14.05 -14.42 4.83
CA HIS A 334 -14.75 -13.91 6.00
C HIS A 334 -15.54 -12.65 5.64
N ASP A 335 -16.86 -12.78 5.61
CA ASP A 335 -17.79 -11.65 5.52
C ASP A 335 -18.07 -11.14 6.94
N VAL A 336 -17.80 -9.85 7.17
CA VAL A 336 -18.02 -9.16 8.45
C VAL A 336 -19.35 -8.45 8.36
N GLU A 337 -20.28 -8.76 9.28
CA GLU A 337 -21.65 -8.26 9.22
C GLU A 337 -21.69 -6.74 9.00
N LEU A 338 -22.48 -6.29 8.02
CA LEU A 338 -22.79 -4.88 7.73
C LEU A 338 -21.60 -3.97 7.34
N GLU A 339 -20.39 -4.52 7.24
CA GLU A 339 -19.16 -3.71 7.15
C GLU A 339 -18.33 -3.96 5.90
N THR A 340 -17.87 -5.21 5.71
CA THR A 340 -16.85 -5.56 4.70
C THR A 340 -16.78 -7.08 4.49
N ALA A 341 -16.03 -7.51 3.49
CA ALA A 341 -15.59 -8.89 3.32
C ALA A 341 -14.07 -9.01 3.40
N SER A 342 -13.56 -10.23 3.37
CA SER A 342 -12.14 -10.51 3.15
C SER A 342 -11.91 -11.90 2.57
N GLY A 343 -10.82 -12.04 1.83
CA GLY A 343 -10.35 -13.32 1.30
C GLY A 343 -8.83 -13.47 1.41
N ILE A 344 -8.36 -14.71 1.48
CA ILE A 344 -6.92 -15.02 1.64
C ILE A 344 -6.57 -16.29 0.85
N ILE A 345 -5.50 -16.26 0.06
CA ILE A 345 -4.97 -17.44 -0.65
C ILE A 345 -3.44 -17.35 -0.84
N PRO A 346 -2.69 -18.44 -0.65
CA PRO A 346 -1.28 -18.48 -1.04
C PRO A 346 -1.13 -18.55 -2.57
N VAL A 347 -0.24 -17.71 -3.10
CA VAL A 347 0.04 -17.60 -4.53
C VAL A 347 1.52 -17.79 -4.83
N PHE A 348 1.84 -18.08 -6.09
CA PHE A 348 3.21 -18.15 -6.58
C PHE A 348 3.38 -17.35 -7.87
N TYR A 349 4.19 -16.29 -7.80
CA TYR A 349 4.57 -15.50 -8.96
C TYR A 349 5.82 -16.09 -9.61
N SER A 350 5.61 -16.83 -10.69
CA SER A 350 6.67 -17.44 -11.50
C SER A 350 7.16 -16.52 -12.63
N ARG A 351 8.48 -16.35 -12.76
CA ARG A 351 9.15 -15.68 -13.89
C ARG A 351 8.86 -16.33 -15.25
N LYS A 352 8.51 -17.62 -15.24
CA LYS A 352 8.19 -18.38 -16.47
C LYS A 352 6.74 -18.23 -16.90
N ASN A 353 5.90 -17.57 -16.10
CA ASN A 353 4.51 -17.31 -16.46
C ASN A 353 4.39 -15.91 -17.06
N LEU A 354 3.76 -15.80 -18.23
CA LEU A 354 3.62 -14.54 -18.96
C LEU A 354 2.83 -13.49 -18.15
N VAL A 355 1.71 -13.87 -17.54
CA VAL A 355 0.89 -12.95 -16.73
C VAL A 355 1.72 -12.38 -15.58
N ASN A 356 2.39 -13.24 -14.81
CA ASN A 356 3.23 -12.79 -13.70
C ASN A 356 4.40 -11.90 -14.15
N SER A 357 4.97 -12.16 -15.34
CA SER A 357 6.05 -11.34 -15.89
C SER A 357 5.57 -9.95 -16.30
N ILE A 358 4.38 -9.88 -16.91
CA ILE A 358 3.70 -8.61 -17.22
C ILE A 358 3.39 -7.86 -15.93
N MET A 359 2.87 -8.54 -14.91
CA MET A 359 2.57 -7.97 -13.60
C MET A 359 3.80 -7.32 -12.93
N TRP A 360 4.93 -8.03 -12.94
CA TRP A 360 6.20 -7.50 -12.44
C TRP A 360 6.65 -6.26 -13.21
N ALA A 361 6.53 -6.26 -14.55
CA ALA A 361 6.94 -5.14 -15.38
C ALA A 361 6.07 -3.88 -15.17
N ILE A 362 4.75 -4.03 -15.06
CA ILE A 362 3.81 -2.92 -14.89
C ILE A 362 4.15 -2.07 -13.66
N GLY A 363 4.50 -2.68 -12.53
CA GLY A 363 4.84 -1.94 -11.31
C GLY A 363 6.05 -1.01 -11.52
N LEU A 364 7.11 -1.54 -12.14
CA LEU A 364 8.32 -0.77 -12.47
C LEU A 364 8.01 0.33 -13.49
N GLU A 365 7.21 0.03 -14.51
CA GLU A 365 6.78 1.00 -15.51
C GLU A 365 6.02 2.19 -14.91
N LEU A 366 5.14 1.96 -13.92
CA LEU A 366 4.41 3.03 -13.24
C LEU A 366 5.39 3.99 -12.54
N ALA A 367 6.34 3.47 -11.77
CA ALA A 367 7.33 4.29 -11.08
C ALA A 367 8.26 5.05 -12.03
N LEU A 368 8.63 4.44 -13.16
CA LEU A 368 9.53 5.06 -14.14
C LEU A 368 8.80 6.09 -15.02
N GLN A 369 7.50 5.92 -15.30
CA GLN A 369 6.72 6.83 -16.16
C GLN A 369 5.99 7.96 -15.43
N VAL A 370 5.63 7.78 -14.16
CA VAL A 370 5.13 8.89 -13.33
C VAL A 370 6.28 9.86 -13.09
N LYS A 371 6.15 11.09 -13.57
CA LYS A 371 7.23 12.08 -13.61
C LYS A 371 7.67 12.49 -12.21
N SER A 372 6.70 12.78 -11.34
CA SER A 372 6.95 13.21 -9.97
C SER A 372 7.01 12.01 -9.03
N PRO A 373 8.13 11.73 -8.34
CA PRO A 373 8.19 10.69 -7.31
C PRO A 373 7.25 10.99 -6.12
N TRP A 374 6.79 12.24 -5.98
CA TRP A 374 5.81 12.63 -4.97
C TRP A 374 4.39 12.10 -5.23
N GLN A 375 4.13 11.53 -6.40
CA GLN A 375 2.83 10.98 -6.78
C GLN A 375 2.85 9.45 -6.96
N CYS A 376 4.00 8.79 -6.85
CA CYS A 376 4.11 7.33 -7.00
C CYS A 376 4.98 6.76 -5.87
N MET A 377 4.34 6.14 -4.88
CA MET A 377 5.01 5.61 -3.69
C MET A 377 5.38 4.14 -3.86
N LEU A 378 6.50 3.74 -3.23
CA LEU A 378 6.98 2.35 -3.28
C LEU A 378 6.22 1.51 -2.25
N THR A 379 5.47 0.53 -2.75
CA THR A 379 4.75 -0.48 -1.97
C THR A 379 4.76 -1.80 -2.72
N THR A 380 4.49 -2.89 -2.02
CA THR A 380 4.22 -4.21 -2.63
C THR A 380 2.83 -4.73 -2.29
N ASP A 381 1.98 -3.86 -1.74
CA ASP A 381 0.72 -4.27 -1.12
C ASP A 381 0.97 -5.42 -0.14
N SER A 382 2.03 -5.31 0.67
CA SER A 382 2.63 -6.49 1.29
C SER A 382 1.59 -7.24 2.14
N PRO A 383 1.36 -8.54 1.93
CA PRO A 383 2.16 -9.46 1.12
C PRO A 383 1.62 -9.77 -0.30
N ASN A 384 0.53 -9.14 -0.76
CA ASN A 384 -0.17 -9.44 -2.01
C ASN A 384 0.77 -9.46 -3.23
N GLY A 385 1.46 -8.36 -3.54
CA GLY A 385 2.42 -8.32 -4.64
C GLY A 385 3.75 -8.97 -4.29
N ALA A 386 4.23 -8.71 -3.07
CA ALA A 386 5.38 -9.36 -2.47
C ALA A 386 5.46 -9.04 -0.97
N PRO A 387 6.19 -9.85 -0.18
CA PRO A 387 6.53 -9.48 1.19
C PRO A 387 7.39 -8.21 1.22
N PHE A 388 7.11 -7.29 2.15
CA PHE A 388 7.76 -5.97 2.29
C PHE A 388 9.30 -6.03 2.36
N VAL A 389 9.88 -7.16 2.78
CA VAL A 389 11.35 -7.40 2.75
C VAL A 389 11.97 -7.29 1.35
N LYS A 390 11.15 -7.20 0.30
CA LYS A 390 11.58 -6.96 -1.08
C LYS A 390 11.81 -5.49 -1.44
N TYR A 391 11.45 -4.53 -0.59
CA TYR A 391 11.64 -3.10 -0.89
C TYR A 391 13.06 -2.72 -1.32
N PRO A 392 14.15 -3.24 -0.71
CA PRO A 392 15.51 -2.93 -1.16
C PRO A 392 15.81 -3.44 -2.58
N GLU A 393 15.29 -4.61 -2.95
CA GLU A 393 15.45 -5.18 -4.30
C GLU A 393 14.69 -4.35 -5.34
N ILE A 394 13.51 -3.84 -4.97
CA ILE A 394 12.70 -2.96 -5.82
C ILE A 394 13.39 -1.61 -6.02
N ALA A 395 13.96 -1.03 -4.96
CA ALA A 395 14.76 0.18 -5.07
C ALA A 395 15.95 -0.03 -6.02
N ALA A 396 16.67 -1.16 -5.90
CA ALA A 396 17.76 -1.49 -6.82
C ALA A 396 17.30 -1.61 -8.29
N LEU A 397 16.13 -2.21 -8.54
CA LEU A 397 15.54 -2.26 -9.89
C LEU A 397 15.22 -0.86 -10.41
N LEU A 398 14.65 0.03 -9.60
CA LEU A 398 14.34 1.40 -10.04
C LEU A 398 15.61 2.24 -10.30
N MET A 399 16.68 1.99 -9.54
CA MET A 399 17.94 2.73 -9.64
C MET A 399 18.91 2.19 -10.70
N SER A 400 18.73 0.95 -11.19
CA SER A 400 19.66 0.35 -12.15
C SER A 400 18.95 -0.32 -13.32
N ARG A 401 19.01 0.31 -14.49
CA ARG A 401 18.60 -0.26 -15.77
C ARG A 401 19.33 -1.56 -16.05
N LYS A 402 20.64 -1.62 -15.82
CA LYS A 402 21.42 -2.85 -15.99
C LYS A 402 20.82 -4.00 -15.21
N TYR A 403 20.42 -3.77 -13.95
CA TYR A 403 19.80 -4.80 -13.13
C TYR A 403 18.40 -5.16 -13.62
N ARG A 404 17.60 -4.16 -14.06
CA ARG A 404 16.30 -4.43 -14.69
C ARG A 404 16.42 -5.27 -15.96
N ASP A 405 17.36 -4.96 -16.83
CA ASP A 405 17.58 -5.66 -18.10
C ASP A 405 18.01 -7.11 -17.85
N GLU A 406 18.90 -7.33 -16.85
CA GLU A 406 19.28 -8.69 -16.42
C GLU A 406 18.04 -9.47 -15.93
N GLU A 407 17.21 -8.86 -15.08
CA GLU A 407 16.04 -9.52 -14.53
C GLU A 407 14.94 -9.73 -15.58
N LEU A 408 14.75 -8.80 -16.51
CA LEU A 408 13.83 -8.89 -17.64
C LEU A 408 14.23 -10.04 -18.57
N SER A 409 15.52 -10.24 -18.84
CA SER A 409 16.04 -11.35 -19.67
C SER A 409 15.69 -12.74 -19.13
N ARG A 410 15.34 -12.83 -17.84
CA ARG A 410 14.95 -14.07 -17.14
C ARG A 410 13.43 -14.28 -17.09
N THR A 411 12.65 -13.33 -17.57
CA THR A 411 11.18 -13.41 -17.61
C THR A 411 10.67 -14.20 -18.82
N HIS A 412 9.36 -14.34 -18.95
CA HIS A 412 8.77 -15.00 -20.10
C HIS A 412 9.15 -14.27 -21.41
N PRO A 413 9.52 -14.97 -22.50
CA PRO A 413 10.01 -14.34 -23.75
C PRO A 413 9.04 -13.35 -24.41
N ASP A 414 7.73 -13.54 -24.22
CA ASP A 414 6.72 -12.62 -24.78
C ASP A 414 6.45 -11.38 -23.89
N THR A 415 7.12 -11.22 -22.76
CA THR A 415 6.91 -10.08 -21.84
C THR A 415 7.15 -8.76 -22.55
N GLU A 416 8.28 -8.62 -23.26
CA GLU A 416 8.65 -7.40 -23.98
C GLU A 416 7.61 -6.98 -25.04
N LYS A 417 6.87 -7.93 -25.61
CA LYS A 417 5.81 -7.66 -26.60
C LYS A 417 4.51 -7.16 -25.97
N ARG A 418 4.44 -7.16 -24.64
CA ARG A 418 3.24 -6.84 -23.84
C ARG A 418 3.48 -5.70 -22.87
N THR A 419 4.70 -5.19 -22.79
CA THR A 419 5.16 -4.22 -21.79
C THR A 419 6.07 -3.19 -22.46
N LEU A 420 6.25 -2.06 -21.81
CA LEU A 420 7.09 -0.94 -22.22
C LEU A 420 8.44 -0.92 -21.50
N LEU A 421 8.62 -1.73 -20.44
CA LEU A 421 9.76 -1.66 -19.53
C LEU A 421 11.13 -1.63 -20.23
N HIS A 422 11.32 -2.44 -21.28
CA HIS A 422 12.57 -2.51 -22.06
C HIS A 422 12.96 -1.18 -22.72
N SER A 423 11.98 -0.31 -22.98
CA SER A 423 12.18 1.00 -23.61
C SER A 423 12.40 2.15 -22.60
N LEU A 424 12.32 1.86 -21.29
CA LEU A 424 12.42 2.88 -20.24
C LEU A 424 13.86 3.00 -19.71
N ASP A 425 14.52 4.08 -20.15
CA ASP A 425 15.92 4.37 -19.82
C ASP A 425 16.12 5.07 -18.47
N ARG A 426 15.04 5.57 -17.85
CA ARG A 426 15.09 6.33 -16.59
C ARG A 426 15.68 5.48 -15.47
N GLU A 427 16.60 6.04 -14.69
CA GLU A 427 17.07 5.50 -13.41
C GLU A 427 16.72 6.52 -12.32
N LEU A 428 16.20 6.03 -11.20
CA LEU A 428 15.95 6.85 -10.02
C LEU A 428 17.24 7.01 -9.22
N ASP A 429 17.42 8.16 -8.58
CA ASP A 429 18.53 8.38 -7.65
C ASP A 429 18.11 8.18 -6.19
N TRP A 430 19.04 8.42 -5.25
CA TRP A 430 18.73 8.31 -3.81
C TRP A 430 17.70 9.34 -3.33
N TYR A 431 17.59 10.50 -3.99
CA TYR A 431 16.59 11.51 -3.67
C TYR A 431 15.19 11.03 -4.05
N ASP A 432 15.03 10.52 -5.28
CA ASP A 432 13.79 9.91 -5.76
C ASP A 432 13.35 8.77 -4.84
N ILE A 433 14.27 7.86 -4.48
CA ILE A 433 13.98 6.76 -3.57
C ILE A 433 13.55 7.29 -2.20
N ALA A 434 14.26 8.26 -1.63
CA ALA A 434 13.88 8.88 -0.35
C ALA A 434 12.50 9.56 -0.40
N VAL A 435 12.12 10.15 -1.54
CA VAL A 435 10.76 10.66 -1.75
C VAL A 435 9.74 9.53 -1.71
N MET A 436 9.91 8.49 -2.53
CA MET A 436 8.93 7.40 -2.71
C MET A 436 8.67 6.54 -1.46
N THR A 437 9.62 6.50 -0.53
CA THR A 437 9.63 5.61 0.64
C THR A 437 9.50 6.35 1.98
N ARG A 438 9.57 7.69 1.97
CA ARG A 438 9.46 8.54 3.17
C ARG A 438 8.59 9.75 2.89
N SER A 439 9.13 10.72 2.14
CA SER A 439 8.56 12.08 2.11
C SER A 439 7.21 12.15 1.42
N ALA A 440 7.03 11.45 0.30
CA ALA A 440 5.77 11.39 -0.42
C ALA A 440 4.71 10.67 0.42
N GLN A 441 5.09 9.60 1.11
CA GLN A 441 4.20 8.86 2.00
C GLN A 441 3.81 9.70 3.23
N ALA A 442 4.77 10.39 3.87
CA ALA A 442 4.51 11.33 4.96
C ALA A 442 3.51 12.42 4.54
N LYS A 443 3.72 13.01 3.35
CA LYS A 443 2.84 14.04 2.77
C LYS A 443 1.45 13.48 2.49
N ALA A 444 1.37 12.32 1.87
CA ALA A 444 0.11 11.70 1.54
C ALA A 444 -0.72 11.40 2.78
N LEU A 445 -0.09 10.88 3.83
CA LEU A 445 -0.74 10.57 5.11
C LEU A 445 -1.00 11.81 5.99
N GLY A 446 -0.48 12.99 5.62
CA GLY A 446 -0.65 14.22 6.40
C GLY A 446 0.20 14.26 7.68
N VAL A 447 1.33 13.54 7.69
CA VAL A 447 2.21 13.36 8.85
C VAL A 447 3.62 13.91 8.64
N THR A 448 3.81 14.84 7.71
CA THR A 448 5.12 15.51 7.49
C THR A 448 5.65 16.26 8.72
N GLY A 449 4.79 16.52 9.71
CA GLY A 449 5.19 17.07 11.00
C GLY A 449 5.56 16.02 12.06
N LEU A 450 5.51 14.72 11.73
CA LEU A 450 6.08 13.66 12.55
C LEU A 450 7.54 13.46 12.13
N GLY A 451 8.46 13.92 12.98
CA GLY A 451 9.90 13.98 12.73
C GLY A 451 10.50 15.22 13.38
#